data_AF-A0A9Y1BJV5-F1
#
_entry.id   AF-A0A9Y1BJV5-F1
#
_cell.length_a   1.000
_cell.length_b   1.000
_cell.length_c   1.000
_cell.angle_alpha   90.00
_cell.angle_beta   90.00
_cell.angle_gamma   90.00
#
_symmetry.space_group_name_H-M   'P 1'
#
loop_
_entity.id
_entity.type
_entity.pdbx_description
1 polymer ?
#
loop_
_entity_poly.entity_id
_entity_poly.type
_entity_poly.pdbx_seq_one_letter_code
_entity_poly.pdbx_strand_id
1 'polypeptide(L)'
;MKKGDIYDKHVRGSKYVYNIDGIYYKDRDIKIPTTTDVSKIIEDIIDVRKENSGRIIINEEREIITYIRKKKNEWLPVYVGQLNKELVFEDIEINPRNLEIGSLWTGFLRKHGSKYKFSREGRIYFLEKIQSNTKSTSITYYVQNFNNSFLKRICQLRGRMQNSYNWLNAGSIWINEYGHMWTAITQDRMKYLIKKDVLKSDIIDQQWRDFSNLQKNLLNEYTKPQKDRRNKDKEISWYPIYLGKYEHQIQIDRPREPKIIYSIDDNYDRWFD
;
A
#
# COMPACT_ATOMS: atom_id res chain seq x y z
N MET A 1 -14.82 17.18 3.39
CA MET A 1 -13.73 17.95 4.02
C MET A 1 -13.32 19.05 3.06
N LYS A 2 -12.85 20.19 3.57
CA LYS A 2 -12.28 21.28 2.79
C LYS A 2 -10.76 21.23 2.85
N LYS A 3 -10.09 21.79 1.84
CA LYS A 3 -8.63 21.91 1.80
C LYS A 3 -8.13 22.61 3.08
N GLY A 4 -7.11 22.03 3.71
CA GLY A 4 -6.53 22.50 4.96
C GLY A 4 -7.21 21.96 6.22
N ASP A 5 -8.38 21.32 6.13
CA ASP A 5 -9.03 20.69 7.28
C ASP A 5 -8.13 19.61 7.88
N ILE A 6 -8.10 19.54 9.21
CA ILE A 6 -7.45 18.46 9.93
C ILE A 6 -8.09 17.13 9.50
N TYR A 7 -7.26 16.17 9.11
CA TYR A 7 -7.72 14.87 8.64
C TYR A 7 -7.89 13.91 9.82
N ASP A 8 -9.16 13.62 10.12
CA ASP A 8 -9.62 12.87 11.29
C ASP A 8 -9.94 11.40 10.98
N LYS A 9 -9.89 10.99 9.71
CA LYS A 9 -9.97 9.58 9.28
C LYS A 9 -8.61 8.87 9.41
N HIS A 10 -8.57 7.58 9.13
CA HIS A 10 -7.32 6.79 9.10
C HIS A 10 -6.39 7.29 7.98
N VAL A 11 -5.13 7.60 8.33
CA VAL A 11 -4.14 8.08 7.37
C VAL A 11 -3.34 6.91 6.80
N ARG A 12 -3.77 6.41 5.64
CA ARG A 12 -3.20 5.24 4.96
C ARG A 12 -3.33 5.41 3.46
N GLY A 13 -2.50 4.70 2.70
CA GLY A 13 -2.56 4.75 1.25
C GLY A 13 -1.20 4.62 0.60
N SER A 14 -1.19 4.92 -0.69
CA SER A 14 0.02 5.05 -1.48
C SER A 14 0.80 6.31 -1.08
N LYS A 15 2.10 6.15 -0.85
CA LYS A 15 2.98 7.22 -0.41
C LYS A 15 3.78 7.73 -1.61
N TYR A 16 3.73 9.04 -1.82
CA TYR A 16 4.52 9.72 -2.84
C TYR A 16 5.31 10.86 -2.21
N VAL A 17 6.30 11.33 -2.96
CA VAL A 17 7.05 12.55 -2.65
C VAL A 17 6.65 13.60 -3.67
N TYR A 18 6.67 14.86 -3.26
CA TYR A 18 6.42 15.99 -4.14
C TYR A 18 7.53 17.03 -4.01
N ASN A 19 7.74 17.79 -5.07
CA ASN A 19 8.47 19.05 -5.06
C ASN A 19 7.77 20.05 -6.01
N ILE A 20 8.38 21.22 -6.24
CA ILE A 20 7.85 22.24 -7.18
C ILE A 20 7.70 21.71 -8.61
N ASP A 21 8.46 20.68 -9.00
CA ASP A 21 8.46 20.14 -10.35
C ASP A 21 7.39 19.06 -10.57
N GLY A 22 6.86 18.47 -9.48
CA GLY A 22 5.80 17.45 -9.59
C GLY A 22 5.79 16.42 -8.47
N ILE A 23 5.10 15.31 -8.74
CA ILE A 23 4.95 14.16 -7.84
C ILE A 23 5.81 13.01 -8.36
N TYR A 24 6.41 12.25 -7.46
CA TYR A 24 7.20 11.08 -7.83
C TYR A 24 7.09 9.97 -6.78
N TYR A 25 7.21 8.73 -7.25
CA TYR A 25 7.44 7.59 -6.39
C TYR A 25 8.91 7.56 -5.96
N LYS A 26 9.17 7.30 -4.68
CA LYS A 26 10.52 7.13 -4.14
C LYS A 26 10.60 5.91 -3.23
N ASP A 27 11.52 5.02 -3.54
CA ASP A 27 11.88 3.90 -2.67
C ASP A 27 13.39 3.65 -2.74
N ARG A 28 14.08 3.85 -1.61
CA ARG A 28 15.54 3.84 -1.52
C ARG A 28 16.15 4.80 -2.57
N ASP A 29 16.94 4.26 -3.49
CA ASP A 29 17.65 5.00 -4.53
C ASP A 29 16.83 5.16 -5.82
N ILE A 30 15.62 4.58 -5.88
CA ILE A 30 14.74 4.65 -7.05
C ILE A 30 13.84 5.88 -6.91
N LYS A 31 13.86 6.74 -7.93
CA LYS A 31 12.97 7.89 -8.11
C LYS A 31 12.29 7.79 -9.47
N ILE A 32 10.97 7.72 -9.50
CA ILE A 32 10.18 7.59 -10.74
C ILE A 32 9.14 8.72 -10.75
N PRO A 33 9.33 9.77 -11.58
CA PRO A 33 8.38 10.88 -11.67
C PRO A 33 7.09 10.47 -12.35
N THR A 34 5.98 11.12 -11.97
CA THR A 34 4.75 11.01 -12.76
C THR A 34 4.88 11.85 -14.04
N THR A 35 4.29 11.37 -15.12
CA THR A 35 4.13 12.12 -16.37
C THR A 35 2.79 12.88 -16.42
N THR A 36 1.95 12.70 -15.41
CA THR A 36 0.66 13.39 -15.28
C THR A 36 0.90 14.84 -14.88
N ASP A 37 0.17 15.76 -15.52
CA ASP A 37 0.08 17.14 -15.07
C ASP A 37 -0.60 17.19 -13.69
N VAL A 38 0.22 17.49 -12.68
CA VAL A 38 -0.14 17.59 -11.27
C VAL A 38 0.08 19.00 -10.73
N SER A 39 0.28 20.01 -11.58
CA SER A 39 0.59 21.38 -11.15
C SER A 39 -0.43 21.92 -10.16
N LYS A 40 -1.73 21.68 -10.40
CA LYS A 40 -2.77 22.13 -9.47
C LYS A 40 -2.69 21.43 -8.10
N ILE A 41 -2.36 20.14 -8.08
CA ILE A 41 -2.18 19.38 -6.84
C ILE A 41 -0.97 19.95 -6.08
N ILE A 42 0.13 20.23 -6.77
CA ILE A 42 1.32 20.84 -6.17
C ILE A 42 1.01 22.21 -5.56
N GLU A 43 0.31 23.09 -6.30
CA GLU A 43 -0.15 24.38 -5.77
C GLU A 43 -0.96 24.22 -4.48
N ASP A 44 -1.93 23.29 -4.46
CA ASP A 44 -2.77 23.07 -3.29
C ASP A 44 -1.98 22.48 -2.11
N ILE A 45 -1.01 21.59 -2.36
CA ILE A 45 -0.11 21.09 -1.32
C ILE A 45 0.75 22.21 -0.74
N ILE A 46 1.37 23.03 -1.59
CA ILE A 46 2.23 24.16 -1.18
C ILE A 46 1.40 25.19 -0.41
N ASP A 47 0.17 25.48 -0.85
CA ASP A 47 -0.73 26.39 -0.14
C ASP A 47 -1.06 25.89 1.27
N VAL A 48 -1.27 24.57 1.45
CA VAL A 48 -1.56 23.99 2.76
C VAL A 48 -0.31 23.89 3.64
N ARG A 49 0.83 23.44 3.09
CA ARG A 49 2.05 23.16 3.87
C ARG A 49 2.96 24.37 4.05
N LYS A 50 2.92 25.33 3.13
CA LYS A 50 3.90 26.40 2.97
C LYS A 50 5.33 25.88 2.77
N GLU A 51 5.46 24.71 2.16
CA GLU A 51 6.74 24.03 1.87
C GLU A 51 6.78 23.55 0.41
N ASN A 52 7.92 23.77 -0.26
CA ASN A 52 8.14 23.46 -1.67
C ASN A 52 8.41 21.98 -1.97
N SER A 53 8.52 21.14 -0.95
CA SER A 53 8.74 19.70 -1.09
C SER A 53 8.27 18.95 0.14
N GLY A 54 7.95 17.68 -0.02
CA GLY A 54 7.55 16.84 1.10
C GLY A 54 6.92 15.53 0.65
N ARG A 55 6.08 14.95 1.50
CA ARG A 55 5.38 13.69 1.23
C ARG A 55 3.87 13.88 1.21
N ILE A 56 3.22 13.07 0.40
CA ILE A 56 1.78 12.92 0.38
C ILE A 56 1.39 11.45 0.49
N ILE A 57 0.18 11.23 0.98
CA ILE A 57 -0.48 9.93 1.02
C ILE A 57 -1.77 10.07 0.21
N ILE A 58 -2.02 9.12 -0.67
CA ILE A 58 -3.28 9.02 -1.41
C ILE A 58 -3.96 7.72 -0.99
N ASN A 59 -5.12 7.84 -0.35
CA ASN A 59 -5.87 6.69 0.16
C ASN A 59 -6.72 6.02 -0.93
N GLU A 60 -7.38 4.92 -0.58
CA GLU A 60 -8.31 4.17 -1.43
C GLU A 60 -9.53 5.00 -1.91
N GLU A 61 -9.87 6.10 -1.24
CA GLU A 61 -10.92 7.06 -1.63
C GLU A 61 -10.38 8.20 -2.49
N ARG A 62 -9.10 8.12 -2.89
CA ARG A 62 -8.37 9.14 -3.64
C ARG A 62 -8.19 10.46 -2.89
N GLU A 63 -8.37 10.47 -1.58
CA GLU A 63 -8.10 11.66 -0.77
C GLU A 63 -6.59 11.86 -0.62
N ILE A 64 -6.13 13.07 -0.91
CA ILE A 64 -4.74 13.48 -0.82
C ILE A 64 -4.52 14.07 0.57
N ILE A 65 -3.64 13.43 1.33
CA ILE A 65 -3.33 13.78 2.70
C ILE A 65 -1.86 14.16 2.79
N THR A 66 -1.57 15.21 3.54
CA THR A 66 -0.20 15.56 3.90
C THR A 66 -0.09 15.93 5.37
N TYR A 67 1.11 16.20 5.87
CA TYR A 67 1.33 16.51 7.28
C TYR A 67 1.94 17.89 7.48
N ILE A 68 1.29 18.74 8.26
CA ILE A 68 1.84 20.04 8.66
C ILE A 68 2.45 19.97 10.05
N ARG A 69 3.48 20.78 10.28
CA ARG A 69 4.09 20.91 11.60
C ARG A 69 3.26 21.88 12.43
N LYS A 70 2.67 21.40 13.53
CA LYS A 70 1.88 22.24 14.46
C LYS A 70 2.76 22.89 15.53
N LYS A 71 3.70 22.12 16.08
CA LYS A 71 4.68 22.52 17.10
C LYS A 71 5.98 21.76 16.87
N LYS A 72 7.03 22.09 17.65
CA LYS A 72 8.25 21.27 17.67
C LYS A 72 7.85 19.81 17.87
N ASN A 73 8.28 18.94 16.96
CA ASN A 73 8.06 17.51 17.03
C ASN A 73 6.59 17.03 16.89
N GLU A 74 5.62 17.90 16.59
CA GLU A 74 4.19 17.54 16.45
C GLU A 74 3.70 17.76 15.01
N TRP A 75 3.29 16.67 14.35
CA TRP A 75 2.82 16.67 12.96
C TRP A 75 1.35 16.27 12.88
N LEU A 76 0.54 17.09 12.18
CA LEU A 76 -0.88 16.86 11.98
C LEU A 76 -1.20 16.50 10.53
N PRO A 77 -1.98 15.44 10.29
CA PRO A 77 -2.46 15.15 8.96
C PRO A 77 -3.54 16.17 8.57
N VAL A 78 -3.48 16.64 7.34
CA VAL A 78 -4.42 17.61 6.77
C VAL A 78 -4.83 17.16 5.38
N TYR A 79 -6.10 17.42 5.07
CA TYR A 79 -6.68 17.15 3.77
C TYR A 79 -6.23 18.22 2.76
N VAL A 80 -5.73 17.79 1.61
CA VAL A 80 -5.35 18.70 0.52
C VAL A 80 -6.45 18.79 -0.52
N GLY A 81 -7.00 17.64 -0.91
CA GLY A 81 -7.95 17.55 -2.02
C GLY A 81 -8.20 16.10 -2.41
N GLN A 82 -8.79 15.89 -3.58
CA GLN A 82 -9.04 14.56 -4.13
C GLN A 82 -8.29 14.38 -5.46
N LEU A 83 -7.68 13.22 -5.63
CA LEU A 83 -7.04 12.82 -6.88
C LEU A 83 -8.13 12.54 -7.93
N ASN A 84 -8.34 13.50 -8.82
CA ASN A 84 -9.32 13.46 -9.90
C ASN A 84 -8.76 12.93 -11.23
N LYS A 85 -7.43 12.90 -11.38
CA LYS A 85 -6.71 12.37 -12.54
C LYS A 85 -5.90 11.14 -12.13
N GLU A 86 -5.75 10.20 -13.05
CA GLU A 86 -4.85 9.07 -12.86
C GLU A 86 -3.39 9.54 -12.91
N LEU A 87 -2.59 9.15 -11.92
CA LEU A 87 -1.15 9.29 -11.94
C LEU A 87 -0.54 8.23 -12.85
N VAL A 88 0.14 8.68 -13.90
CA VAL A 88 0.84 7.85 -14.87
C VAL A 88 2.34 7.93 -14.59
N PHE A 89 3.01 6.78 -14.62
CA PHE A 89 4.45 6.67 -14.44
C PHE A 89 5.01 5.93 -15.65
N GLU A 90 6.14 6.40 -16.17
CA GLU A 90 6.83 5.69 -17.26
C GLU A 90 7.17 4.27 -16.79
N ASP A 91 6.91 3.30 -17.66
CA ASP A 91 7.21 1.89 -17.46
C ASP A 91 6.52 1.19 -16.27
N ILE A 92 5.63 1.86 -15.52
CA ILE A 92 4.95 1.29 -14.34
C ILE A 92 3.43 1.50 -14.42
N GLU A 93 2.69 0.40 -14.50
CA GLU A 93 1.23 0.41 -14.55
C GLU A 93 0.63 0.23 -13.14
N ILE A 94 0.18 1.33 -12.53
CA ILE A 94 -0.45 1.32 -11.18
C ILE A 94 -1.98 1.23 -11.19
N ASN A 95 -2.63 1.47 -12.33
CA ASN A 95 -4.08 1.34 -12.51
C ASN A 95 -4.38 0.42 -13.72
N PRO A 96 -3.97 -0.86 -13.66
CA PRO A 96 -4.08 -1.73 -14.81
C PRO A 96 -5.53 -2.03 -15.17
N ARG A 97 -5.91 -1.85 -16.44
CA ARG A 97 -7.31 -2.02 -16.87
C ARG A 97 -7.73 -3.48 -17.01
N ASN A 98 -6.81 -4.33 -17.47
CA ASN A 98 -7.11 -5.70 -17.90
C ASN A 98 -6.24 -6.76 -17.19
N LEU A 99 -5.77 -6.47 -15.98
CA LEU A 99 -4.93 -7.42 -15.24
C LEU A 99 -5.78 -8.59 -14.72
N GLU A 100 -5.49 -9.81 -15.17
CA GLU A 100 -6.20 -11.00 -14.71
C GLU A 100 -5.82 -11.33 -13.25
N ILE A 101 -6.79 -11.78 -12.47
CA ILE A 101 -6.56 -12.28 -11.10
C ILE A 101 -5.56 -13.44 -11.14
N GLY A 102 -4.60 -13.45 -10.21
CA GLY A 102 -3.54 -14.46 -10.18
C GLY A 102 -2.28 -14.06 -10.95
N SER A 103 -2.35 -13.03 -11.78
CA SER A 103 -1.19 -12.42 -12.44
C SER A 103 -0.24 -11.77 -11.43
N LEU A 104 0.98 -11.48 -11.86
CA LEU A 104 1.91 -10.64 -11.10
C LEU A 104 1.39 -9.21 -11.02
N TRP A 105 1.56 -8.58 -9.85
CA TRP A 105 1.26 -7.16 -9.68
C TRP A 105 2.23 -6.29 -10.48
N THR A 106 1.69 -5.33 -11.23
CA THR A 106 2.41 -4.50 -12.22
C THR A 106 2.90 -3.16 -11.69
N GLY A 107 2.33 -2.71 -10.57
CA GLY A 107 2.63 -1.42 -9.96
C GLY A 107 3.77 -1.48 -8.94
N PHE A 108 3.93 -0.39 -8.18
CA PHE A 108 4.93 -0.34 -7.11
C PHE A 108 4.65 -1.37 -6.00
N LEU A 109 5.73 -1.95 -5.46
CA LEU A 109 5.68 -3.08 -4.51
C LEU A 109 5.88 -2.68 -3.05
N ARG A 110 6.46 -1.50 -2.82
CA ARG A 110 6.68 -0.93 -1.49
C ARG A 110 5.98 0.40 -1.39
N LYS A 111 5.49 0.73 -0.19
CA LYS A 111 4.88 2.04 0.12
C LYS A 111 3.72 2.45 -0.81
N HIS A 112 3.14 1.50 -1.56
CA HIS A 112 2.06 1.72 -2.50
C HIS A 112 0.84 0.91 -2.05
N GLY A 113 -0.24 1.64 -1.76
CA GLY A 113 -1.46 1.14 -1.17
C GLY A 113 -1.49 0.99 0.35
N SER A 114 -2.72 1.01 0.87
CA SER A 114 -3.11 0.71 2.24
C SER A 114 -2.91 -0.78 2.55
N LYS A 115 -2.09 -1.11 3.56
CA LYS A 115 -1.73 -2.50 3.92
C LYS A 115 -2.62 -3.14 4.99
N TYR A 116 -3.54 -4.02 4.66
CA TYR A 116 -4.39 -4.69 5.66
C TYR A 116 -3.85 -6.07 6.06
N LYS A 117 -4.33 -6.59 7.19
CA LYS A 117 -3.99 -7.89 7.78
C LYS A 117 -5.27 -8.68 8.07
N PHE A 118 -5.11 -9.98 8.35
CA PHE A 118 -6.20 -10.89 8.71
C PHE A 118 -6.11 -11.30 10.17
N SER A 119 -7.22 -11.18 10.90
CA SER A 119 -7.36 -11.70 12.27
C SER A 119 -7.53 -13.21 12.26
N ARG A 120 -7.48 -13.87 13.42
CA ARG A 120 -7.76 -15.31 13.57
C ARG A 120 -9.16 -15.69 13.13
N GLU A 121 -10.11 -14.79 13.25
CA GLU A 121 -11.53 -15.00 12.93
C GLU A 121 -11.85 -14.64 11.48
N GLY A 122 -10.85 -14.31 10.66
CA GLY A 122 -11.05 -13.95 9.26
C GLY A 122 -11.52 -12.52 9.02
N ARG A 123 -11.40 -11.65 10.04
CA ARG A 123 -11.68 -10.22 9.89
C ARG A 123 -10.47 -9.50 9.30
N ILE A 124 -10.72 -8.50 8.46
CA ILE A 124 -9.66 -7.62 7.97
C ILE A 124 -9.43 -6.51 9.00
N TYR A 125 -8.17 -6.23 9.28
CA TYR A 125 -7.80 -5.14 10.17
C TYR A 125 -6.53 -4.42 9.70
N PHE A 126 -6.25 -3.29 10.32
CA PHE A 126 -4.92 -2.68 10.28
C PHE A 126 -4.45 -2.24 11.65
N LEU A 127 -3.15 -2.01 11.74
CA LEU A 127 -2.51 -1.51 12.94
C LEU A 127 -2.21 -0.03 12.76
N GLU A 128 -2.76 0.79 13.63
CA GLU A 128 -2.38 2.18 13.78
C GLU A 128 -1.35 2.28 14.91
N LYS A 129 -0.11 2.64 14.56
CA LYS A 129 0.88 3.02 15.57
C LYS A 129 0.54 4.40 16.09
N ILE A 130 0.40 4.51 17.41
CA ILE A 130 0.28 5.76 18.15
C ILE A 130 1.57 5.91 18.95
N GLN A 131 2.17 7.09 18.84
CA GLN A 131 3.39 7.39 19.56
C GLN A 131 3.10 8.50 20.55
N SER A 132 3.41 8.27 21.81
CA SER A 132 3.55 9.33 22.80
C SER A 132 5.03 9.62 23.04
N ASN A 133 5.33 10.66 23.81
CA ASN A 133 6.70 11.02 24.20
C ASN A 133 7.44 9.87 24.91
N THR A 134 6.73 8.86 25.46
CA THR A 134 7.33 7.80 26.28
C THR A 134 7.05 6.39 25.78
N LYS A 135 6.05 6.17 24.93
CA LYS A 135 5.62 4.83 24.48
C LYS A 135 5.13 4.83 23.05
N SER A 136 5.42 3.74 22.33
CA SER A 136 4.73 3.42 21.07
C SER A 136 3.72 2.32 21.35
N THR A 137 2.44 2.60 21.12
CA THR A 137 1.35 1.62 21.18
C THR A 137 0.81 1.35 19.78
N SER A 138 0.17 0.21 19.59
CA SER A 138 -0.50 -0.11 18.32
C SER A 138 -1.95 -0.46 18.60
N ILE A 139 -2.88 0.28 18.00
CA ILE A 139 -4.31 0.00 18.06
C ILE A 139 -4.71 -0.79 16.82
N THR A 140 -5.58 -1.78 17.01
CA THR A 140 -6.14 -2.60 15.94
C THR A 140 -7.50 -2.07 15.56
N TYR A 141 -7.71 -1.73 14.28
CA TYR A 141 -9.01 -1.32 13.75
C TYR A 141 -9.47 -2.29 12.68
N TYR A 142 -10.74 -2.68 12.75
CA TYR A 142 -11.34 -3.66 11.85
C TYR A 142 -12.11 -2.99 10.72
N VAL A 143 -12.04 -3.58 9.54
CA VAL A 143 -12.86 -3.23 8.38
C VAL A 143 -14.21 -3.92 8.52
N GLN A 144 -15.29 -3.16 8.40
CA GLN A 144 -16.65 -3.62 8.70
C GLN A 144 -17.36 -4.25 7.50
N ASN A 145 -17.02 -3.82 6.28
CA ASN A 145 -17.77 -4.14 5.07
C ASN A 145 -16.93 -4.86 4.00
N PHE A 146 -15.93 -5.64 4.42
CA PHE A 146 -15.08 -6.36 3.46
C PHE A 146 -15.81 -7.57 2.86
N ASN A 147 -15.73 -7.74 1.53
CA ASN A 147 -16.49 -8.76 0.82
C ASN A 147 -15.91 -10.17 1.05
N ASN A 148 -16.78 -11.11 1.46
CA ASN A 148 -16.44 -12.50 1.75
C ASN A 148 -15.85 -13.27 0.56
N SER A 149 -16.21 -12.92 -0.68
CA SER A 149 -15.65 -13.58 -1.88
C SER A 149 -14.15 -13.33 -2.01
N PHE A 150 -13.69 -12.11 -1.71
CA PHE A 150 -12.26 -11.77 -1.69
C PHE A 150 -11.52 -12.49 -0.57
N LEU A 151 -12.13 -12.59 0.62
CA LEU A 151 -11.56 -13.34 1.74
C LEU A 151 -11.30 -14.80 1.37
N LYS A 152 -12.28 -15.46 0.74
CA LYS A 152 -12.14 -16.84 0.26
C LYS A 152 -10.99 -16.97 -0.74
N ARG A 153 -10.87 -16.03 -1.69
CA ARG A 153 -9.79 -16.03 -2.68
C ARG A 153 -8.40 -15.86 -2.06
N ILE A 154 -8.25 -14.94 -1.13
CA ILE A 154 -6.98 -14.72 -0.41
C ILE A 154 -6.59 -15.98 0.35
N CYS A 155 -7.56 -16.65 0.98
CA CYS A 155 -7.36 -17.94 1.64
C CYS A 155 -6.94 -19.05 0.67
N GLN A 156 -7.57 -19.14 -0.50
CA GLN A 156 -7.19 -20.10 -1.55
C GLN A 156 -5.75 -19.87 -2.00
N LEU A 157 -5.35 -18.62 -2.26
CA LEU A 157 -3.99 -18.30 -2.70
C LEU A 157 -2.95 -18.53 -1.60
N ARG A 158 -3.27 -18.29 -0.33
CA ARG A 158 -2.29 -18.44 0.77
C ARG A 158 -2.31 -19.79 1.47
N GLY A 159 -3.26 -20.67 1.16
CA GLY A 159 -3.18 -22.11 1.47
C GLY A 159 -3.48 -22.53 2.88
N ARG A 160 -4.47 -21.92 3.55
CA ARG A 160 -4.79 -22.25 4.95
C ARG A 160 -6.25 -22.50 5.27
N MET A 161 -7.06 -22.88 4.28
CA MET A 161 -8.49 -23.11 4.51
C MET A 161 -8.87 -24.53 4.93
N GLN A 162 -7.93 -25.49 5.02
CA GLN A 162 -8.40 -26.88 4.91
C GLN A 162 -8.86 -27.56 6.21
N ASN A 163 -8.56 -27.11 7.43
CA ASN A 163 -9.02 -27.86 8.63
C ASN A 163 -9.22 -27.11 9.96
N SER A 164 -9.16 -25.78 10.04
CA SER A 164 -9.60 -25.05 11.25
C SER A 164 -9.70 -23.56 10.97
N TYR A 165 -10.56 -22.88 11.72
CA TYR A 165 -10.79 -21.43 11.79
C TYR A 165 -9.54 -20.62 12.18
N ASN A 166 -8.41 -20.82 11.49
CA ASN A 166 -7.11 -20.30 11.87
C ASN A 166 -6.48 -19.45 10.77
N TRP A 167 -7.01 -18.24 10.64
CA TRP A 167 -6.64 -17.22 9.66
C TRP A 167 -5.30 -16.50 9.95
N LEU A 168 -4.61 -16.90 11.03
CA LEU A 168 -3.35 -16.33 11.58
C LEU A 168 -2.21 -16.09 10.60
N ASN A 169 -2.27 -16.67 9.40
CA ASN A 169 -1.19 -16.57 8.43
C ASN A 169 -1.69 -16.29 7.00
N ALA A 170 -2.89 -15.72 6.84
CA ALA A 170 -3.34 -15.13 5.57
C ALA A 170 -2.55 -13.83 5.22
N GLY A 171 -1.58 -13.44 6.06
CA GLY A 171 -0.59 -12.43 5.72
C GLY A 171 -1.17 -11.02 5.60
N SER A 172 -0.82 -10.32 4.53
CA SER A 172 -1.28 -8.96 4.29
C SER A 172 -1.77 -8.80 2.86
N ILE A 173 -2.72 -7.89 2.68
CA ILE A 173 -3.13 -7.37 1.38
C ILE A 173 -2.79 -5.89 1.29
N TRP A 174 -2.61 -5.40 0.08
CA TRP A 174 -2.42 -4.00 -0.22
C TRP A 174 -3.55 -3.56 -1.14
N ILE A 175 -4.06 -2.35 -0.93
CA ILE A 175 -5.12 -1.74 -1.74
C ILE A 175 -4.65 -0.34 -2.12
N ASN A 176 -4.45 -0.05 -3.40
CA ASN A 176 -4.02 1.27 -3.84
C ASN A 176 -5.18 2.25 -4.01
N GLU A 177 -4.88 3.48 -4.40
CA GLU A 177 -5.82 4.59 -4.60
C GLU A 177 -6.84 4.36 -5.73
N TYR A 178 -6.64 3.32 -6.54
CA TYR A 178 -7.57 2.89 -7.58
C TYR A 178 -8.33 1.62 -7.19
N GLY A 179 -8.15 1.11 -5.96
CA GLY A 179 -8.80 -0.09 -5.46
C GLY A 179 -8.14 -1.39 -5.93
N HIS A 180 -7.02 -1.36 -6.66
CA HIS A 180 -6.30 -2.58 -7.04
C HIS A 180 -5.71 -3.25 -5.81
N MET A 181 -5.97 -4.56 -5.70
CA MET A 181 -5.52 -5.37 -4.60
C MET A 181 -4.46 -6.37 -5.00
N TRP A 182 -3.47 -6.55 -4.14
CA TRP A 182 -2.47 -7.60 -4.32
C TRP A 182 -2.00 -8.17 -2.97
N THR A 183 -1.38 -9.35 -3.01
CA THR A 183 -0.78 -10.01 -1.85
C THR A 183 0.55 -10.67 -2.22
N ALA A 184 1.50 -10.68 -1.30
CA ALA A 184 2.72 -11.47 -1.44
C ALA A 184 2.47 -12.95 -1.09
N ILE A 185 2.84 -13.88 -1.96
CA ILE A 185 2.89 -15.33 -1.68
C ILE A 185 4.32 -15.86 -1.81
N THR A 186 4.65 -16.97 -1.15
CA THR A 186 5.99 -17.56 -1.25
C THR A 186 6.17 -18.28 -2.59
N GLN A 187 7.42 -18.42 -3.04
CA GLN A 187 7.75 -19.20 -4.24
C GLN A 187 7.20 -20.63 -4.18
N ASP A 188 7.37 -21.32 -3.04
CA ASP A 188 6.82 -22.66 -2.82
C ASP A 188 5.31 -22.68 -3.01
N ARG A 189 4.61 -21.65 -2.50
CA ARG A 189 3.16 -21.55 -2.64
C ARG A 189 2.75 -21.28 -4.08
N MET A 190 3.45 -20.40 -4.78
CA MET A 190 3.21 -20.11 -6.19
C MET A 190 3.36 -21.37 -7.04
N LYS A 191 4.45 -22.13 -6.88
CA LYS A 191 4.66 -23.43 -7.54
C LYS A 191 3.54 -24.43 -7.24
N TYR A 192 3.11 -24.52 -5.98
CA TYR A 192 1.98 -25.37 -5.59
C TYR A 192 0.67 -24.95 -6.29
N LEU A 193 0.37 -23.65 -6.34
CA LEU A 193 -0.84 -23.15 -6.97
C LEU A 193 -0.85 -23.37 -8.49
N ILE A 194 0.30 -23.23 -9.15
CA ILE A 194 0.48 -23.58 -10.56
C ILE A 194 0.20 -25.06 -10.77
N LYS A 195 0.78 -25.94 -9.95
CA LYS A 195 0.51 -27.38 -10.00
C LYS A 195 -0.97 -27.73 -9.77
N LYS A 196 -1.72 -26.89 -9.07
CA LYS A 196 -3.15 -27.04 -8.81
C LYS A 196 -4.05 -26.30 -9.79
N ASP A 197 -3.47 -25.72 -10.85
CA ASP A 197 -4.19 -24.94 -11.86
C ASP A 197 -5.00 -23.77 -11.28
N VAL A 198 -4.55 -23.23 -10.14
CA VAL A 198 -5.13 -22.03 -9.51
C VAL A 198 -4.45 -20.76 -10.05
N LEU A 199 -3.16 -20.88 -10.39
CA LEU A 199 -2.40 -19.85 -11.09
C LEU A 199 -1.96 -20.42 -12.43
N LYS A 200 -2.10 -19.64 -13.51
CA LYS A 200 -1.73 -20.05 -14.85
C LYS A 200 -0.28 -19.65 -15.13
N SER A 201 0.60 -20.63 -15.35
CA SER A 201 2.03 -20.38 -15.53
C SER A 201 2.34 -19.64 -16.83
N ASP A 202 1.62 -19.97 -17.90
CA ASP A 202 1.71 -19.31 -19.21
C ASP A 202 1.40 -17.81 -19.12
N ILE A 203 0.39 -17.43 -18.33
CA ILE A 203 0.09 -16.01 -18.06
C ILE A 203 1.26 -15.34 -17.36
N ILE A 204 1.77 -15.94 -16.28
CA ILE A 204 2.85 -15.37 -15.48
C ILE A 204 4.14 -15.22 -16.32
N ASP A 205 4.47 -16.23 -17.12
CA ASP A 205 5.66 -16.25 -17.97
C ASP A 205 5.54 -15.25 -19.13
N GLN A 206 4.34 -15.10 -19.70
CA GLN A 206 4.07 -14.07 -20.70
C GLN A 206 4.20 -12.67 -20.08
N GLN A 207 3.57 -12.44 -18.93
CA GLN A 207 3.62 -11.17 -18.23
C GLN A 207 5.05 -10.77 -17.86
N TRP A 208 5.85 -11.73 -17.39
CA TRP A 208 7.27 -11.51 -17.11
C TRP A 208 8.05 -11.08 -18.35
N ARG A 209 7.76 -11.67 -19.53
CA ARG A 209 8.39 -11.27 -20.80
C ARG A 209 8.01 -9.84 -21.17
N ASP A 210 6.74 -9.49 -21.01
CA ASP A 210 6.16 -8.20 -21.40
C ASP A 210 6.53 -7.04 -20.46
N PHE A 211 6.98 -7.32 -19.24
CA PHE A 211 7.44 -6.29 -18.32
C PHE A 211 8.61 -5.47 -18.87
N SER A 212 8.55 -4.16 -18.60
CA SER A 212 9.67 -3.25 -18.82
C SER A 212 10.89 -3.68 -17.99
N ASN A 213 12.08 -3.20 -18.37
CA ASN A 213 13.29 -3.45 -17.58
C ASN A 213 13.16 -2.91 -16.15
N LEU A 214 12.50 -1.75 -15.98
CA LEU A 214 12.25 -1.16 -14.68
C LEU A 214 11.34 -2.05 -13.80
N GLN A 215 10.25 -2.58 -14.36
CA GLN A 215 9.36 -3.52 -13.66
C GLN A 215 10.10 -4.80 -13.26
N LYS A 216 10.86 -5.39 -14.19
CA LYS A 216 11.70 -6.57 -13.92
C LYS A 216 12.67 -6.31 -12.78
N ASN A 217 13.33 -5.16 -12.77
CA ASN A 217 14.27 -4.77 -11.72
C ASN A 217 13.58 -4.61 -10.35
N LEU A 218 12.46 -3.88 -10.30
CA LEU A 218 11.68 -3.72 -9.06
C LEU A 218 11.19 -5.06 -8.52
N LEU A 219 10.72 -5.93 -9.41
CA LEU A 219 10.21 -7.24 -9.04
C LEU A 219 11.34 -8.16 -8.58
N ASN A 220 12.48 -8.19 -9.27
CA ASN A 220 13.68 -8.91 -8.85
C ASN A 220 14.15 -8.49 -7.46
N GLU A 221 14.25 -7.18 -7.18
CA GLU A 221 14.60 -6.66 -5.86
C GLU A 221 13.61 -7.09 -4.76
N TYR A 222 12.32 -7.19 -5.10
CA TYR A 222 11.28 -7.63 -4.19
C TYR A 222 11.33 -9.15 -3.94
N THR A 223 11.58 -9.94 -4.99
CA THR A 223 11.60 -11.41 -4.96
C THR A 223 12.93 -11.97 -4.49
N LYS A 224 13.96 -11.15 -4.27
CA LYS A 224 15.25 -11.57 -3.69
C LYS A 224 15.02 -12.47 -2.48
N PRO A 225 15.68 -13.65 -2.42
CA PRO A 225 15.56 -14.55 -1.27
C PRO A 225 15.90 -13.81 0.03
N GLN A 226 15.05 -13.99 1.04
CA GLN A 226 15.26 -13.45 2.38
C GLN A 226 15.26 -14.60 3.38
N LYS A 227 16.13 -14.53 4.39
CA LYS A 227 16.13 -15.50 5.50
C LYS A 227 14.75 -15.56 6.15
N ASP A 228 14.18 -16.74 6.26
CA ASP A 228 12.93 -16.94 6.98
C ASP A 228 13.15 -16.57 8.46
N ARG A 229 12.27 -15.73 8.99
CA ARG A 229 12.30 -15.34 10.40
C ARG A 229 12.12 -16.54 11.34
N ARG A 230 11.46 -17.60 10.86
CA ARG A 230 11.19 -18.83 11.62
C ARG A 230 12.28 -19.89 11.45
N ASN A 231 13.01 -19.85 10.34
CA ASN A 231 14.09 -20.77 10.03
C ASN A 231 15.19 -20.02 9.28
N LYS A 232 16.23 -19.60 9.98
CA LYS A 232 17.30 -18.75 9.41
C LYS A 232 18.10 -19.45 8.30
N ASP A 233 18.03 -20.77 8.21
CA ASP A 233 18.71 -21.60 7.21
C ASP A 233 17.88 -21.74 5.92
N LYS A 234 16.59 -21.35 5.97
CA LYS A 234 15.72 -21.33 4.80
C LYS A 234 15.64 -19.91 4.24
N GLU A 235 15.89 -19.77 2.95
CA GLU A 235 15.57 -18.56 2.21
C GLU A 235 14.19 -18.65 1.56
N ILE A 236 13.46 -17.54 1.55
CA ILE A 236 12.12 -17.44 0.98
C ILE A 236 12.06 -16.23 0.05
N SER A 237 11.66 -16.48 -1.19
CA SER A 237 11.26 -15.46 -2.15
C SER A 237 9.76 -15.22 -2.11
N TRP A 238 9.35 -13.96 -2.27
CA TRP A 238 7.96 -13.52 -2.24
C TRP A 238 7.55 -12.93 -3.58
N TYR A 239 6.41 -13.37 -4.10
CA TYR A 239 5.85 -12.93 -5.37
C TYR A 239 4.54 -12.16 -5.13
N PRO A 240 4.39 -10.96 -5.72
CA PRO A 240 3.21 -10.13 -5.55
C PRO A 240 2.14 -10.56 -6.56
N ILE A 241 1.03 -11.10 -6.06
CA ILE A 241 -0.06 -11.64 -6.87
C ILE A 241 -1.25 -10.71 -6.81
N TYR A 242 -1.79 -10.36 -7.97
CA TYR A 242 -2.98 -9.53 -8.12
C TYR A 242 -4.24 -10.30 -7.71
N LEU A 243 -5.12 -9.65 -6.96
CA LEU A 243 -6.32 -10.23 -6.36
C LEU A 243 -7.63 -9.76 -7.00
N GLY A 244 -7.55 -8.71 -7.82
CA GLY A 244 -8.71 -8.00 -8.37
C GLY A 244 -8.80 -6.57 -7.86
N LYS A 245 -9.89 -5.90 -8.24
CA LYS A 245 -10.20 -4.53 -7.85
C LYS A 245 -11.30 -4.53 -6.79
N TYR A 246 -11.10 -3.77 -5.71
CA TYR A 246 -12.11 -3.54 -4.69
C TYR A 246 -12.80 -2.21 -5.00
N GLU A 247 -14.09 -2.28 -5.33
CA GLU A 247 -14.86 -1.12 -5.80
C GLU A 247 -15.72 -0.48 -4.70
N HIS A 248 -15.77 -1.10 -3.53
CA HIS A 248 -16.55 -0.60 -2.41
C HIS A 248 -15.70 0.35 -1.55
N GLN A 249 -16.34 1.35 -0.95
CA GLN A 249 -15.70 2.19 0.05
C GLN A 249 -15.35 1.34 1.28
N ILE A 250 -14.13 1.49 1.82
CA ILE A 250 -13.70 0.76 3.01
C ILE A 250 -14.26 1.44 4.26
N GLN A 251 -15.13 0.76 5.00
CA GLN A 251 -15.66 1.25 6.27
C GLN A 251 -14.84 0.70 7.43
N ILE A 252 -14.32 1.59 8.27
CA ILE A 252 -13.53 1.26 9.45
C ILE A 252 -14.20 1.87 10.66
N ASP A 253 -14.36 1.05 11.71
CA ASP A 253 -14.79 1.53 13.02
C ASP A 253 -13.58 2.09 13.77
N ARG A 254 -13.27 3.36 13.49
CA ARG A 254 -12.21 4.15 14.14
C ARG A 254 -12.82 5.48 14.59
N PRO A 255 -12.62 5.91 15.84
CA PRO A 255 -13.03 7.24 16.29
C PRO A 255 -12.49 8.33 15.36
N ARG A 256 -13.31 9.34 15.07
CA ARG A 256 -12.90 10.49 14.25
C ARG A 256 -12.06 11.44 15.08
N GLU A 257 -10.78 11.12 15.14
CA GLU A 257 -9.77 11.91 15.85
C GLU A 257 -8.50 12.01 15.01
N PRO A 258 -7.87 13.19 14.96
CA PRO A 258 -6.66 13.38 14.19
C PRO A 258 -5.51 12.55 14.73
N LYS A 259 -4.80 11.90 13.81
CA LYS A 259 -3.61 11.14 14.16
C LYS A 259 -2.38 12.05 14.25
N ILE A 260 -2.11 12.56 15.44
CA ILE A 260 -0.91 13.34 15.70
C ILE A 260 0.32 12.44 15.68
N ILE A 261 1.34 12.78 14.89
CA ILE A 261 2.62 12.09 14.87
C ILE A 261 3.64 12.92 15.67
N TYR A 262 4.25 12.27 16.67
CA TYR A 262 5.33 12.86 17.45
C TYR A 262 6.69 12.35 16.91
N SER A 263 7.50 13.24 16.35
CA SER A 263 8.84 12.92 15.84
C SER A 263 9.91 13.36 16.83
N ILE A 264 10.94 12.57 17.11
CA ILE A 264 12.02 12.97 18.03
C ILE A 264 12.93 14.03 17.37
N ASP A 265 13.06 13.95 16.05
CA ASP A 265 13.84 14.88 15.21
C ASP A 265 12.91 15.76 14.37
N ASP A 266 13.41 16.91 13.93
CA ASP A 266 12.72 17.79 12.97
C ASP A 266 12.51 17.14 11.60
N ASN A 267 13.08 15.96 11.37
CA ASN A 267 13.07 15.25 10.11
C ASN A 267 11.95 14.19 10.08
N TYR A 268 10.73 14.63 9.73
CA TYR A 268 9.55 13.79 9.52
C TYR A 268 9.78 12.63 8.52
N ASP A 269 10.75 12.82 7.64
CA ASP A 269 11.13 11.93 6.55
C ASP A 269 11.38 10.47 6.97
N ARG A 270 11.94 10.26 8.17
CA ARG A 270 12.30 8.92 8.67
C ARG A 270 11.10 8.06 9.08
N TRP A 271 9.90 8.64 9.23
CA TRP A 271 8.69 7.90 9.63
C TRP A 271 8.06 7.09 8.49
N PHE A 272 8.50 7.31 7.25
CA PHE A 272 7.92 6.70 6.06
C PHE A 272 8.69 5.49 5.54
N ASP A 273 9.88 5.23 6.06
CA ASP A 273 10.76 4.10 5.76
C ASP A 273 10.43 2.86 6.64
#